data_AF-A0A7C0XQL7-F1
#
_entry.id   AF-A0A7C0XQL7-F1
#
_cell.length_a   1.000
_cell.length_b   1.000
_cell.length_c   1.000
_cell.angle_alpha   90.00
_cell.angle_beta   90.00
_cell.angle_gamma   90.00
#
_symmetry.space_group_name_H-M   'P 1'
#
loop_
_entity.id
_entity.type
_entity.pdbx_description
1 polymer ?
#
loop_
_entity_poly.entity_id
_entity_poly.type
_entity_poly.pdbx_seq_one_letter_code
_entity_poly.pdbx_strand_id
1 'polypeptide(L)'
;MEKFRELTPSEFFYRNREIAGFSNPARALYQAVRELVENALDATDAHGILPTIRIIVRREEGGGREGVYSIMVEDNGIGIPADHVPRAFGQLLYSSKYVLRQTRGMFGLGAKMAVLYGQITTGKAVEVITSPINSIRTYYFKLRIDIKHNRPVILRKASYPKVNGWHGTIVKLYLEGDWSRARSKIYEYLRRTAIIAPYAEILFEDPDGNIIYFERKTTKMPPPPREVKPHPHGVDIEMVKMMIHASNATTIKEFLVKEFQSIGEVTANKLLNRAGLDPNLNPKELTIEEIERLVRVIKSSKDIKPPKANHLSYLGEEIIKTGLKSILDPEFVEALTRRPSVYEGHAFIVEVGIAYGGSIRPSEKPILLRYANKIPLLYDEGSDVSRKVIDNIDWAHYNVTFPAPLVILVHICSTKVPYKGVGKESIADVPEIEREIELGIRDVARKLKQYIARKRKEMEEAEKAVTIAKYIPDVARSLAKIFEEVQAEKIEKELLKMLNMKLKAYKITSLDEIIVSIE
;
A
#
# COMPACT_ATOMS: atom_id res chain seq x y z
N MET A 1 26.49 -9.67 42.95
CA MET A 1 25.66 -10.73 42.32
C MET A 1 24.77 -10.09 41.29
N GLU A 2 24.86 -10.53 40.05
CA GLU A 2 23.90 -10.15 39.03
C GLU A 2 22.54 -10.78 39.33
N LYS A 3 21.47 -10.00 39.20
CA LYS A 3 20.09 -10.47 39.37
C LYS A 3 19.48 -10.75 38.00
N PHE A 4 19.34 -12.01 37.65
CA PHE A 4 18.64 -12.45 36.44
C PHE A 4 17.13 -12.22 36.62
N ARG A 5 16.48 -11.61 35.62
CA ARG A 5 15.03 -11.34 35.63
C ARG A 5 14.45 -11.42 34.22
N GLU A 6 13.29 -12.05 34.10
CA GLU A 6 12.51 -12.10 32.86
C GLU A 6 11.70 -10.80 32.69
N LEU A 7 11.49 -10.38 31.44
CA LEU A 7 10.66 -9.23 31.09
C LEU A 7 9.44 -9.68 30.29
N THR A 8 8.27 -9.15 30.63
CA THR A 8 7.08 -9.37 29.79
C THR A 8 7.17 -8.57 28.50
N PRO A 9 6.38 -8.91 27.45
CA PRO A 9 6.33 -8.12 26.22
C PRO A 9 6.04 -6.64 26.47
N SER A 10 5.12 -6.34 27.40
CA SER A 10 4.79 -4.96 27.78
C SER A 10 5.94 -4.24 28.45
N GLU A 11 6.69 -4.89 29.33
CA GLU A 11 7.89 -4.31 29.93
C GLU A 11 9.00 -4.09 28.90
N PHE A 12 9.19 -5.04 27.98
CA PHE A 12 10.16 -4.91 26.90
C PHE A 12 9.88 -3.71 26.01
N PHE A 13 8.64 -3.55 25.54
CA PHE A 13 8.26 -2.44 24.67
C PHE A 13 8.12 -1.11 25.41
N TYR A 14 7.79 -1.13 26.71
CA TYR A 14 7.88 0.05 27.57
C TYR A 14 9.31 0.60 27.60
N ARG A 15 10.31 -0.28 27.73
CA ARG A 15 11.73 0.10 27.74
C ARG A 15 12.27 0.44 26.35
N ASN A 16 11.76 -0.21 25.31
CA ASN A 16 12.26 -0.13 23.94
C ASN A 16 11.21 0.41 22.97
N ARG A 17 10.55 1.52 23.32
CA ARG A 17 9.48 2.13 22.51
C ARG A 17 9.89 2.47 21.07
N GLU A 18 11.18 2.69 20.88
CA GLU A 18 11.79 3.10 19.61
C GLU A 18 11.69 2.00 18.54
N ILE A 19 11.71 0.73 18.97
CA ILE A 19 11.58 -0.44 18.09
C ILE A 19 10.22 -0.45 17.39
N ALA A 20 9.18 0.06 18.04
CA ALA A 20 7.82 0.14 17.50
C ALA A 20 7.52 1.46 16.77
N GLY A 21 8.54 2.30 16.52
CA GLY A 21 8.35 3.59 15.84
C GLY A 21 7.89 4.74 16.75
N PHE A 22 7.85 4.54 18.07
CA PHE A 22 7.50 5.58 19.06
C PHE A 22 8.75 6.23 19.67
N SER A 23 9.70 6.63 18.82
CA SER A 23 10.98 7.21 19.26
C SER A 23 10.89 8.69 19.66
N ASN A 24 10.06 9.48 18.98
CA ASN A 24 9.85 10.90 19.28
C ASN A 24 8.38 11.32 19.12
N PRO A 25 7.93 12.45 19.71
CA PRO A 25 6.53 12.86 19.71
C PRO A 25 5.92 13.06 18.32
N ALA A 26 6.69 13.58 17.35
CA ALA A 26 6.22 13.75 15.97
C ALA A 26 5.94 12.40 15.30
N ARG A 27 6.90 11.47 15.41
CA ARG A 27 6.78 10.12 14.83
C ARG A 27 5.71 9.30 15.54
N ALA A 28 5.57 9.45 16.86
CA ALA A 28 4.53 8.80 17.65
C ALA A 28 3.12 9.21 17.20
N LEU A 29 2.89 10.51 16.96
CA LEU A 29 1.61 11.02 16.45
C LEU A 29 1.30 10.44 15.06
N TYR A 30 2.27 10.47 14.15
CA TYR A 30 2.16 9.85 12.83
C TYR A 30 1.86 8.34 12.91
N GLN A 31 2.63 7.60 13.71
CA GLN A 31 2.50 6.14 13.82
C GLN A 31 1.13 5.76 14.41
N ALA A 32 0.65 6.49 15.41
CA ALA A 32 -0.67 6.24 15.99
C ALA A 32 -1.80 6.44 14.97
N VAL A 33 -1.77 7.52 14.18
CA VAL A 33 -2.75 7.75 13.10
C VAL A 33 -2.67 6.63 12.06
N ARG A 34 -1.47 6.30 11.58
CA ARG A 34 -1.23 5.21 10.62
C ARG A 34 -1.82 3.88 11.12
N GLU A 35 -1.46 3.45 12.32
CA GLU A 35 -1.89 2.16 12.87
C GLU A 35 -3.40 2.06 13.06
N LEU A 36 -4.06 3.14 13.49
CA LEU A 36 -5.52 3.15 13.62
C LEU A 36 -6.21 3.09 12.25
N VAL A 37 -5.73 3.85 11.27
CA VAL A 37 -6.27 3.85 9.90
C VAL A 37 -6.05 2.51 9.20
N GLU A 38 -4.88 1.89 9.37
CA GLU A 38 -4.61 0.55 8.83
C GLU A 38 -5.56 -0.50 9.39
N ASN A 39 -5.86 -0.44 10.70
CA ASN A 39 -6.81 -1.37 11.32
C ASN A 39 -8.26 -1.09 10.88
N ALA A 40 -8.65 0.16 10.70
CA ALA A 40 -9.95 0.53 10.14
C ALA A 40 -10.14 0.00 8.70
N LEU A 41 -9.10 0.14 7.86
CA LEU A 41 -9.11 -0.41 6.49
C LEU A 41 -9.16 -1.95 6.50
N ASP A 42 -8.36 -2.60 7.36
CA ASP A 42 -8.40 -4.06 7.50
C ASP A 42 -9.77 -4.56 8.00
N ALA A 43 -10.48 -3.80 8.83
CA ALA A 43 -11.82 -4.14 9.33
C ALA A 43 -12.94 -3.92 8.29
N THR A 44 -12.64 -3.27 7.15
CA THR A 44 -13.60 -2.92 6.11
C THR A 44 -13.30 -3.67 4.80
N ASP A 45 -12.22 -3.30 4.11
CA ASP A 45 -11.97 -3.77 2.74
C ASP A 45 -11.60 -5.25 2.66
N ALA A 46 -10.96 -5.80 3.70
CA ALA A 46 -10.68 -7.23 3.80
C ALA A 46 -11.95 -8.08 4.00
N HIS A 47 -13.06 -7.44 4.36
CA HIS A 47 -14.38 -8.05 4.55
C HIS A 47 -15.37 -7.66 3.45
N GLY A 48 -14.93 -6.96 2.40
CA GLY A 48 -15.78 -6.55 1.29
C GLY A 48 -16.75 -5.42 1.63
N ILE A 49 -16.43 -4.60 2.63
CA ILE A 49 -17.20 -3.41 3.01
C ILE A 49 -16.49 -2.18 2.45
N LEU A 50 -17.23 -1.30 1.76
CA LEU A 50 -16.69 -0.03 1.27
C LEU A 50 -16.31 0.86 2.48
N PRO A 51 -15.02 1.21 2.66
CA PRO A 51 -14.60 1.95 3.83
C PRO A 51 -15.13 3.38 3.82
N THR A 52 -15.65 3.81 4.97
CA THR A 52 -15.86 5.22 5.34
C THR A 52 -15.14 5.41 6.67
N ILE A 53 -14.06 6.20 6.63
CA ILE A 53 -13.15 6.39 7.77
C ILE A 53 -13.15 7.87 8.14
N ARG A 54 -13.44 8.14 9.42
CA ARG A 54 -13.35 9.49 9.99
C ARG A 54 -12.20 9.55 10.99
N ILE A 55 -11.29 10.49 10.77
CA ILE A 55 -10.09 10.70 11.56
C ILE A 55 -10.18 12.11 12.13
N ILE A 56 -10.11 12.23 13.45
CA ILE A 56 -10.12 13.52 14.13
C ILE A 56 -8.90 13.57 15.04
N VAL A 57 -8.06 14.58 14.88
CA VAL A 57 -6.94 14.84 15.78
C VAL A 57 -7.15 16.19 16.43
N ARG A 58 -7.22 16.24 17.76
CA ARG A 58 -7.42 17.48 18.52
C ARG A 58 -6.28 17.72 19.49
N ARG A 59 -5.96 18.98 19.73
CA ARG A 59 -5.10 19.38 20.85
C ARG A 59 -5.98 19.49 22.10
N GLU A 60 -5.64 18.75 23.14
CA GLU A 60 -6.39 18.73 24.41
C GLU A 60 -5.78 19.70 25.41
N GLU A 61 -4.47 19.59 25.67
CA GLU A 61 -3.75 20.36 26.69
C GLU A 61 -2.30 20.68 26.20
N GLY A 62 -1.77 21.84 26.58
CA GLY A 62 -0.38 22.26 26.32
C GLY A 62 -0.23 23.55 25.51
N GLY A 63 0.71 24.42 25.91
CA GLY A 63 1.13 25.61 25.17
C GLY A 63 2.56 25.44 24.65
N GLY A 64 2.75 25.39 23.33
CA GLY A 64 4.07 25.18 22.71
C GLY A 64 4.03 24.29 21.45
N ARG A 65 5.20 23.72 21.09
CA ARG A 65 5.36 22.77 19.96
C ARG A 65 4.92 21.35 20.32
N GLU A 66 5.23 20.90 21.53
CA GLU A 66 4.80 19.61 22.07
C GLU A 66 3.57 19.81 22.96
N GLY A 67 2.66 18.85 22.92
CA GLY A 67 1.43 18.90 23.71
C GLY A 67 0.69 17.57 23.70
N VAL A 68 -0.42 17.52 24.45
CA VAL A 68 -1.29 16.35 24.49
C VAL A 68 -2.31 16.45 23.37
N TYR A 69 -2.33 15.43 22.51
CA TYR A 69 -3.28 15.30 21.42
C TYR A 69 -4.21 14.11 21.67
N SER A 70 -5.48 14.25 21.31
CA SER A 70 -6.39 13.12 21.15
C SER A 70 -6.48 12.74 19.68
N ILE A 71 -6.42 11.44 19.40
CA ILE A 71 -6.65 10.86 18.08
C ILE A 71 -7.90 10.00 18.19
N MET A 72 -8.90 10.30 17.37
CA MET A 72 -10.10 9.49 17.21
C MET A 72 -10.17 8.97 15.77
N VAL A 73 -10.30 7.66 15.62
CA VAL A 73 -10.58 7.03 14.33
C VAL A 73 -11.88 6.24 14.45
N GLU A 74 -12.81 6.54 13.56
CA GLU A 74 -14.09 5.85 13.39
C GLU A 74 -14.11 5.15 12.03
N ASP A 75 -14.55 3.89 12.03
CA ASP A 75 -14.75 3.07 10.83
C ASP A 75 -16.17 2.50 10.78
N ASN A 76 -16.60 2.15 9.57
CA ASN A 76 -17.83 1.39 9.31
C ASN A 76 -17.56 -0.11 9.09
N GLY A 77 -16.55 -0.68 9.77
CA GLY A 77 -16.10 -2.05 9.58
C GLY A 77 -16.96 -3.10 10.28
N ILE A 78 -16.42 -4.30 10.42
CA ILE A 78 -17.12 -5.44 11.03
C ILE A 78 -17.41 -5.29 12.54
N GLY A 79 -16.76 -4.33 13.19
CA GLY A 79 -16.74 -4.21 14.65
C GLY A 79 -15.90 -5.32 15.33
N ILE A 80 -15.78 -5.25 16.65
CA ILE A 80 -15.03 -6.21 17.47
C ILE A 80 -15.99 -6.84 18.47
N PRO A 81 -16.05 -8.18 18.58
CA PRO A 81 -16.83 -8.84 19.61
C PRO A 81 -16.41 -8.38 21.02
N ALA A 82 -17.39 -8.12 21.88
CA ALA A 82 -17.19 -7.43 23.16
C ALA A 82 -16.23 -8.18 24.13
N ASP A 83 -16.15 -9.50 24.00
CA ASP A 83 -15.24 -10.38 24.75
C ASP A 83 -13.78 -10.26 24.29
N HIS A 84 -13.55 -9.96 23.02
CA HIS A 84 -12.21 -9.77 22.46
C HIS A 84 -11.65 -8.35 22.64
N VAL A 85 -12.50 -7.33 22.82
CA VAL A 85 -12.08 -5.91 22.93
C VAL A 85 -10.96 -5.69 23.97
N PRO A 86 -11.07 -6.17 25.23
CA PRO A 86 -10.01 -5.93 26.22
C PRO A 86 -8.66 -6.50 25.78
N ARG A 87 -8.62 -7.74 25.27
CA ARG A 87 -7.38 -8.35 24.80
C ARG A 87 -6.86 -7.69 23.53
N ALA A 88 -7.76 -7.26 22.64
CA ALA A 88 -7.42 -6.60 21.38
C ALA A 88 -6.76 -5.22 21.55
N PHE A 89 -6.91 -4.55 22.68
CA PHE A 89 -6.27 -3.25 22.95
C PHE A 89 -5.35 -3.23 24.18
N GLY A 90 -5.48 -4.21 25.07
CA GLY A 90 -4.76 -4.24 26.35
C GLY A 90 -3.79 -5.40 26.55
N GLN A 91 -3.60 -6.27 25.55
CA GLN A 91 -2.63 -7.37 25.59
C GLN A 91 -1.72 -7.30 24.35
N LEU A 92 -0.41 -7.13 24.57
CA LEU A 92 0.58 -7.17 23.49
C LEU A 92 0.78 -8.59 22.99
N LEU A 93 1.10 -8.71 21.70
CA LEU A 93 1.22 -9.99 20.99
C LEU A 93 -0.07 -10.84 21.02
N TYR A 94 -1.22 -10.17 21.14
CA TYR A 94 -2.53 -10.77 20.90
C TYR A 94 -3.10 -10.24 19.59
N SER A 95 -3.36 -11.15 18.64
CA SER A 95 -3.85 -10.80 17.31
C SER A 95 -4.67 -11.89 16.67
N SER A 96 -5.69 -11.49 15.91
CA SER A 96 -6.36 -12.34 14.92
C SER A 96 -5.53 -12.52 13.64
N LYS A 97 -4.38 -11.84 13.52
CA LYS A 97 -3.54 -11.81 12.31
C LYS A 97 -2.42 -12.87 12.30
N TYR A 98 -2.41 -13.83 13.24
CA TYR A 98 -1.42 -14.93 13.27
C TYR A 98 -1.69 -16.06 12.28
N VAL A 99 -2.78 -15.95 11.51
CA VAL A 99 -3.05 -16.82 10.36
C VAL A 99 -2.23 -16.37 9.16
N LEU A 100 -1.76 -17.31 8.35
CA LEU A 100 -1.01 -16.99 7.14
C LEU A 100 -1.95 -16.42 6.07
N ARG A 101 -2.08 -15.09 6.10
CA ARG A 101 -2.94 -14.29 5.22
C ARG A 101 -2.28 -12.94 4.99
N GLN A 102 -2.51 -12.34 3.82
CA GLN A 102 -2.09 -10.97 3.58
C GLN A 102 -2.85 -10.01 4.51
N THR A 103 -2.12 -9.24 5.30
CA THR A 103 -2.64 -8.18 6.17
C THR A 103 -1.73 -6.95 6.12
N ARG A 104 -2.27 -5.77 6.45
CA ARG A 104 -1.47 -4.54 6.62
C ARG A 104 -0.58 -4.64 7.87
N GLY A 105 -1.19 -4.93 9.01
CA GLY A 105 -0.49 -5.20 10.28
C GLY A 105 0.10 -6.63 10.35
N MET A 106 1.29 -6.81 10.94
CA MET A 106 1.98 -8.13 11.01
C MET A 106 2.09 -8.67 12.44
N PHE A 107 2.46 -7.83 13.42
CA PHE A 107 2.83 -8.33 14.76
C PHE A 107 1.71 -8.23 15.81
N GLY A 108 0.55 -7.67 15.45
CA GLY A 108 -0.51 -7.41 16.42
C GLY A 108 -0.14 -6.40 17.52
N LEU A 109 0.92 -5.61 17.29
CA LEU A 109 1.49 -4.66 18.25
C LEU A 109 0.98 -3.22 18.08
N GLY A 110 0.80 -2.76 16.85
CA GLY A 110 0.69 -1.34 16.50
C GLY A 110 -0.29 -0.51 17.33
N ALA A 111 -1.59 -0.82 17.28
CA ALA A 111 -2.59 -0.10 18.07
C ALA A 111 -2.33 -0.19 19.59
N LYS A 112 -1.83 -1.32 20.10
CA LYS A 112 -1.50 -1.46 21.53
C LYS A 112 -0.28 -0.64 21.90
N MET A 113 0.68 -0.46 20.99
CA MET A 113 1.81 0.43 21.20
C MET A 113 1.38 1.88 21.28
N ALA A 114 0.40 2.31 20.48
CA ALA A 114 -0.19 3.64 20.62
C ALA A 114 -0.91 3.81 21.97
N VAL A 115 -1.64 2.77 22.43
CA VAL A 115 -2.26 2.76 23.77
C VAL A 115 -1.22 2.81 24.88
N LEU A 116 -0.17 1.99 24.79
CA LEU A 116 0.91 1.93 25.77
C LEU A 116 1.65 3.26 25.84
N TYR A 117 2.04 3.82 24.69
CA TYR A 117 2.69 5.12 24.61
C TYR A 117 1.82 6.20 25.22
N GLY A 118 0.54 6.28 24.83
CA GLY A 118 -0.42 7.23 25.38
C GLY A 118 -0.59 7.11 26.90
N GLN A 119 -0.63 5.88 27.42
CA GLN A 119 -0.68 5.61 28.86
C GLN A 119 0.59 6.08 29.59
N ILE A 120 1.76 5.91 28.98
CA ILE A 120 3.04 6.30 29.60
C ILE A 120 3.16 7.83 29.64
N THR A 121 2.81 8.50 28.55
CA THR A 121 3.02 9.94 28.42
C THR A 121 1.92 10.75 29.09
N THR A 122 0.65 10.36 28.95
CA THR A 122 -0.49 11.15 29.45
C THR A 122 -1.17 10.55 30.68
N GLY A 123 -0.94 9.27 30.98
CA GLY A 123 -1.68 8.54 32.01
C GLY A 123 -3.16 8.26 31.67
N LYS A 124 -3.69 8.82 30.57
CA LYS A 124 -5.10 8.66 30.15
C LYS A 124 -5.32 7.27 29.53
N ALA A 125 -6.51 6.73 29.75
CA ALA A 125 -6.93 5.42 29.24
C ALA A 125 -7.45 5.53 27.80
N VAL A 126 -7.33 4.46 27.02
CA VAL A 126 -7.95 4.38 25.68
C VAL A 126 -9.46 4.16 25.81
N GLU A 127 -10.23 4.79 24.94
CA GLU A 127 -11.67 4.61 24.84
C GLU A 127 -12.01 3.92 23.52
N VAL A 128 -12.80 2.85 23.62
CA VAL A 128 -13.19 2.03 22.47
C VAL A 128 -14.70 1.88 22.47
N ILE A 129 -15.34 2.27 21.37
CA ILE A 129 -16.75 2.02 21.10
C ILE A 129 -16.82 1.04 19.93
N THR A 130 -17.61 -0.02 20.04
CA THR A 130 -17.75 -0.97 18.93
C THR A 130 -19.14 -1.58 18.87
N SER A 131 -19.60 -1.85 17.65
CA SER A 131 -20.83 -2.57 17.38
C SER A 131 -20.59 -3.56 16.24
N PRO A 132 -20.58 -4.88 16.52
CA PRO A 132 -20.49 -5.89 15.47
C PRO A 132 -21.65 -5.82 14.47
N ILE A 133 -21.44 -6.32 13.26
CA ILE A 133 -22.51 -6.48 12.27
C ILE A 133 -23.65 -7.31 12.90
N ASN A 134 -24.89 -6.87 12.70
CA ASN A 134 -26.12 -7.45 13.27
C ASN A 134 -26.21 -7.41 14.81
N SER A 135 -25.30 -6.71 15.51
CA SER A 135 -25.46 -6.46 16.95
C SER A 135 -26.62 -5.50 17.21
N ILE A 136 -27.43 -5.79 18.23
CA ILE A 136 -28.48 -4.90 18.75
C ILE A 136 -27.95 -3.92 19.82
N ARG A 137 -26.68 -4.04 20.18
CA ARG A 137 -26.02 -3.19 21.20
C ARG A 137 -24.76 -2.54 20.66
N THR A 138 -24.43 -1.41 21.25
CA THR A 138 -23.12 -0.76 21.12
C THR A 138 -22.39 -0.89 22.45
N TYR A 139 -21.13 -1.33 22.40
CA TYR A 139 -20.31 -1.57 23.57
C TYR A 139 -19.27 -0.47 23.73
N TYR A 140 -19.11 0.03 24.96
CA TYR A 140 -18.10 1.02 25.34
C TYR A 140 -17.12 0.43 26.34
N PHE A 141 -15.84 0.65 26.11
CA PHE A 141 -14.75 0.22 26.97
C PHE A 141 -13.78 1.37 27.23
N LYS A 142 -13.35 1.50 28.48
CA LYS A 142 -12.21 2.35 28.87
C LYS A 142 -11.13 1.44 29.45
N LEU A 143 -9.98 1.37 28.78
CA LEU A 143 -8.97 0.34 29.00
C LEU A 143 -7.59 0.93 29.30
N ARG A 144 -6.81 0.21 30.11
CA ARG A 144 -5.38 0.41 30.35
C ARG A 144 -4.62 -0.90 30.17
N ILE A 145 -3.30 -0.82 30.02
CA ILE A 145 -2.41 -1.98 29.97
C ILE A 145 -1.72 -2.10 31.33
N ASP A 146 -1.84 -3.26 31.98
CA ASP A 146 -0.93 -3.65 33.05
C ASP A 146 0.41 -4.05 32.40
N ILE A 147 1.41 -3.18 32.58
CA ILE A 147 2.73 -3.36 31.98
C ILE A 147 3.44 -4.56 32.60
N LYS A 148 3.31 -4.80 33.90
CA LYS A 148 4.04 -5.87 34.59
C LYS A 148 3.54 -7.26 34.19
N HIS A 149 2.24 -7.41 33.97
CA HIS A 149 1.64 -8.73 33.70
C HIS A 149 1.23 -8.93 32.23
N ASN A 150 1.37 -7.91 31.36
CA ASN A 150 0.85 -7.89 29.99
C ASN A 150 -0.64 -8.29 29.91
N ARG A 151 -1.48 -7.61 30.71
CA ARG A 151 -2.93 -7.89 30.78
C ARG A 151 -3.75 -6.60 30.65
N PRO A 152 -4.96 -6.67 30.08
CA PRO A 152 -5.85 -5.53 30.04
C PRO A 152 -6.41 -5.21 31.42
N VAL A 153 -6.46 -3.92 31.77
CA VAL A 153 -7.17 -3.39 32.94
C VAL A 153 -8.41 -2.65 32.45
N ILE A 154 -9.59 -3.18 32.77
CA ILE A 154 -10.87 -2.59 32.39
C ILE A 154 -11.28 -1.58 33.47
N LEU A 155 -11.24 -0.29 33.13
CA LEU A 155 -11.67 0.78 34.05
C LEU A 155 -13.18 0.99 33.99
N ARG A 156 -13.76 0.89 32.78
CA ARG A 156 -15.20 1.02 32.56
C ARG A 156 -15.63 0.11 31.42
N LYS A 157 -16.75 -0.57 31.60
CA LYS A 157 -17.46 -1.33 30.57
C LYS A 157 -18.92 -0.93 30.62
N ALA A 158 -19.47 -0.50 29.49
CA ALA A 158 -20.87 -0.17 29.35
C ALA A 158 -21.41 -0.75 28.04
N SER A 159 -22.72 -0.93 27.98
CA SER A 159 -23.40 -1.29 26.74
C SER A 159 -24.69 -0.53 26.62
N TYR A 160 -24.99 -0.08 25.41
CA TYR A 160 -26.14 0.77 25.09
C TYR A 160 -27.00 0.08 24.04
N PRO A 161 -28.34 0.21 24.10
CA PRO A 161 -29.20 -0.21 23.00
C PRO A 161 -28.85 0.61 21.76
N LYS A 162 -28.85 -0.06 20.60
CA LYS A 162 -28.47 0.57 19.34
C LYS A 162 -29.61 1.46 18.82
N VAL A 163 -29.30 2.70 18.47
CA VAL A 163 -30.30 3.69 18.01
C VAL A 163 -30.48 3.65 16.49
N ASN A 164 -29.45 3.25 15.75
CA ASN A 164 -29.41 3.24 14.29
C ASN A 164 -28.77 1.95 13.74
N GLY A 165 -28.57 1.84 12.43
CA GLY A 165 -27.91 0.68 11.81
C GLY A 165 -26.39 0.60 11.97
N TRP A 166 -25.75 1.54 12.68
CA TRP A 166 -24.29 1.72 12.68
C TRP A 166 -23.51 0.48 13.10
N HIS A 167 -22.53 0.04 12.33
CA HIS A 167 -21.60 -1.01 12.71
C HIS A 167 -20.18 -0.51 12.48
N GLY A 168 -19.23 -0.99 13.29
CA GLY A 168 -17.85 -0.57 13.20
C GLY A 168 -17.21 -0.34 14.56
N THR A 169 -16.12 0.42 14.55
CA THR A 169 -15.31 0.71 15.74
C THR A 169 -14.91 2.18 15.77
N ILE A 170 -14.96 2.77 16.96
CA ILE A 170 -14.38 4.08 17.28
C ILE A 170 -13.30 3.85 18.31
N VAL A 171 -12.08 4.27 18.01
CA VAL A 171 -10.95 4.24 18.95
C VAL A 171 -10.50 5.66 19.20
N LYS A 172 -10.54 6.08 20.47
CA LYS A 172 -10.02 7.36 20.92
C LYS A 172 -8.87 7.15 21.90
N LEU A 173 -7.70 7.67 21.56
CA LEU A 173 -6.50 7.62 22.40
C LEU A 173 -5.92 9.01 22.63
N TYR A 174 -5.12 9.14 23.68
CA TYR A 174 -4.47 10.38 24.10
C TYR A 174 -2.97 10.14 24.15
N LEU A 175 -2.17 10.98 23.50
CA LEU A 175 -0.71 10.85 23.54
C LEU A 175 -0.03 12.22 23.47
N GLU A 176 1.24 12.25 23.88
CA GLU A 176 2.10 13.42 23.65
C GLU A 176 2.65 13.41 22.22
N GLY A 177 2.46 14.51 21.50
CA GLY A 177 2.83 14.63 20.09
C GLY A 177 3.38 16.00 19.71
N ASP A 178 3.93 16.11 18.50
CA ASP A 178 4.32 17.37 17.85
C ASP A 178 3.65 17.45 16.48
N TRP A 179 2.54 18.20 16.42
CA TRP A 179 1.76 18.37 15.20
C TRP A 179 2.54 19.11 14.11
N SER A 180 3.28 20.16 14.46
CA SER A 180 4.00 21.00 13.48
C SER A 180 4.98 20.18 12.65
N ARG A 181 5.68 19.22 13.26
CA ARG A 181 6.60 18.31 12.57
C ARG A 181 5.91 17.12 11.91
N ALA A 182 4.82 16.60 12.49
CA ALA A 182 4.12 15.43 11.97
C ALA A 182 3.14 15.74 10.82
N ARG A 183 2.64 16.99 10.74
CA ARG A 183 1.58 17.43 9.82
C ARG A 183 1.83 17.03 8.37
N SER A 184 3.01 17.34 7.84
CA SER A 184 3.36 17.05 6.44
C SER A 184 3.33 15.55 6.15
N LYS A 185 3.82 14.73 7.08
CA LYS A 185 3.85 13.26 6.95
C LYS A 185 2.48 12.62 7.12
N ILE A 186 1.64 13.14 8.01
CA ILE A 186 0.25 12.67 8.15
C ILE A 186 -0.55 12.98 6.88
N TYR A 187 -0.46 14.19 6.33
CA TYR A 187 -1.12 14.50 5.06
C TYR A 187 -0.58 13.67 3.91
N GLU A 188 0.74 13.47 3.83
CA GLU A 188 1.37 12.63 2.81
C GLU A 188 0.85 11.18 2.90
N TYR A 189 0.75 10.63 4.10
CA TYR A 189 0.19 9.29 4.35
C TYR A 189 -1.25 9.17 3.89
N LEU A 190 -2.12 10.12 4.29
CA LEU A 190 -3.53 10.10 3.90
C LEU A 190 -3.69 10.26 2.38
N ARG A 191 -2.92 11.17 1.77
CA ARG A 191 -2.90 11.37 0.32
C ARG A 191 -2.47 10.10 -0.42
N ARG A 192 -1.39 9.44 0.01
CA ARG A 192 -0.92 8.18 -0.59
C ARG A 192 -1.91 7.04 -0.35
N THR A 193 -2.57 7.00 0.81
CA THR A 193 -3.62 6.03 1.10
C THR A 193 -4.82 6.21 0.16
N ALA A 194 -5.23 7.45 -0.10
CA ALA A 194 -6.31 7.76 -1.04
C ALA A 194 -5.98 7.36 -2.50
N ILE A 195 -4.69 7.38 -2.90
CA ILE A 195 -4.24 6.90 -4.22
C ILE A 195 -4.46 5.40 -4.38
N ILE A 196 -4.15 4.58 -3.37
CA ILE A 196 -4.30 3.11 -3.50
C ILE A 196 -5.68 2.60 -3.09
N ALA A 197 -6.43 3.39 -2.33
CA ALA A 197 -7.79 3.08 -1.90
C ALA A 197 -8.79 4.15 -2.40
N PRO A 198 -8.92 4.36 -3.73
CA PRO A 198 -9.92 5.29 -4.27
C PRO A 198 -11.38 4.82 -4.02
N TYR A 199 -11.55 3.61 -3.49
CA TYR A 199 -12.83 3.07 -3.03
C TYR A 199 -13.16 3.44 -1.58
N ALA A 200 -12.20 3.96 -0.83
CA ALA A 200 -12.41 4.45 0.52
C ALA A 200 -12.85 5.92 0.50
N GLU A 201 -13.70 6.27 1.45
CA GLU A 201 -14.02 7.65 1.79
C GLU A 201 -13.29 8.00 3.09
N ILE A 202 -12.48 9.05 3.08
CA ILE A 202 -11.64 9.43 4.22
C ILE A 202 -11.89 10.89 4.57
N LEU A 203 -12.42 11.13 5.77
CA LEU A 203 -12.59 12.46 6.36
C LEU A 203 -11.52 12.68 7.43
N PHE A 204 -10.72 13.73 7.31
CA PHE A 204 -9.69 14.09 8.27
C PHE A 204 -9.90 15.52 8.80
N GLU A 205 -10.11 15.63 10.11
CA GLU A 205 -10.14 16.89 10.87
C GLU A 205 -8.83 17.02 11.63
N ASP A 206 -8.05 18.07 11.33
CA ASP A 206 -6.76 18.30 11.96
C ASP A 206 -6.86 19.18 13.23
N PRO A 207 -5.78 19.29 14.03
CA PRO A 207 -5.79 20.09 15.25
C PRO A 207 -6.02 21.58 15.05
N ASP A 208 -5.79 22.09 13.84
CA ASP A 208 -5.95 23.50 13.49
C ASP A 208 -7.38 23.79 12.98
N GLY A 209 -8.24 22.77 12.90
CA GLY A 209 -9.62 22.87 12.42
C GLY A 209 -9.78 22.75 10.91
N ASN A 210 -8.72 22.41 10.16
CA ASN A 210 -8.85 22.16 8.73
C ASN A 210 -9.48 20.78 8.50
N ILE A 211 -10.41 20.73 7.55
CA ILE A 211 -11.08 19.50 7.15
C ILE A 211 -10.58 19.13 5.75
N ILE A 212 -10.04 17.93 5.63
CA ILE A 212 -9.69 17.32 4.35
C ILE A 212 -10.62 16.15 4.10
N TYR A 213 -11.24 16.16 2.93
CA TYR A 213 -12.18 15.12 2.53
C TYR A 213 -11.70 14.45 1.24
N PHE A 214 -11.44 13.15 1.32
CA PHE A 214 -11.14 12.30 0.17
C PHE A 214 -12.39 11.52 -0.19
N GLU A 215 -13.04 11.94 -1.28
CA GLU A 215 -14.22 11.28 -1.82
C GLU A 215 -13.91 9.92 -2.45
N ARG A 216 -14.86 8.99 -2.29
CA ARG A 216 -14.87 7.73 -3.03
C ARG A 216 -15.00 7.98 -4.54
N LYS A 217 -14.07 7.45 -5.34
CA LYS A 217 -14.05 7.56 -6.81
C LYS A 217 -14.42 6.26 -7.53
N THR A 218 -14.43 5.13 -6.84
CA THR A 218 -14.86 3.83 -7.39
C THR A 218 -15.51 2.97 -6.32
N THR A 219 -16.39 2.06 -6.73
CA THR A 219 -16.95 1.02 -5.85
C THR A 219 -16.27 -0.33 -6.05
N LYS A 220 -15.40 -0.45 -7.08
CA LYS A 220 -14.62 -1.66 -7.34
C LYS A 220 -13.56 -1.82 -6.26
N MET A 221 -13.66 -2.92 -5.51
CA MET A 221 -12.70 -3.29 -4.49
C MET A 221 -11.78 -4.42 -4.97
N PRO A 222 -10.56 -4.49 -4.43
CA PRO A 222 -9.69 -5.64 -4.63
C PRO A 222 -10.31 -6.90 -4.01
N PRO A 223 -9.95 -8.11 -4.48
CA PRO A 223 -10.46 -9.35 -3.89
C PRO A 223 -10.00 -9.46 -2.43
N PRO A 224 -10.86 -9.90 -1.50
CA PRO A 224 -10.48 -10.02 -0.09
C PRO A 224 -9.41 -11.10 0.10
N PRO A 225 -8.43 -10.89 0.99
CA PRO A 225 -7.37 -11.87 1.23
C PRO A 225 -7.93 -13.11 1.91
N ARG A 226 -7.42 -14.28 1.52
CA ARG A 226 -7.83 -15.58 2.08
C ARG A 226 -6.70 -16.17 2.91
N GLU A 227 -7.08 -16.90 3.96
CA GLU A 227 -6.11 -17.71 4.71
C GLU A 227 -5.60 -18.85 3.83
N VAL A 228 -4.31 -19.15 3.96
CA VAL A 228 -3.66 -20.18 3.18
C VAL A 228 -2.70 -20.99 4.05
N LYS A 229 -2.50 -22.25 3.68
CA LYS A 229 -1.51 -23.13 4.33
C LYS A 229 -0.08 -22.69 4.00
N PRO A 230 0.92 -23.02 4.80
CA PRO A 230 2.31 -22.73 4.44
C PRO A 230 2.75 -23.50 3.19
N HIS A 231 3.66 -22.89 2.43
CA HIS A 231 4.31 -23.56 1.31
C HIS A 231 5.56 -24.31 1.81
N PRO A 232 5.83 -25.55 1.34
CA PRO A 232 6.93 -26.36 1.82
C PRO A 232 8.32 -25.69 1.73
N HIS A 233 8.59 -24.93 0.67
CA HIS A 233 9.90 -24.26 0.53
C HIS A 233 10.16 -23.16 1.56
N GLY A 234 9.11 -22.63 2.19
CA GLY A 234 9.19 -21.53 3.16
C GLY A 234 9.23 -21.96 4.62
N VAL A 235 9.16 -23.26 4.90
CA VAL A 235 9.16 -23.73 6.30
C VAL A 235 10.56 -24.06 6.79
N ASP A 236 10.78 -23.82 8.08
CA ASP A 236 11.94 -24.24 8.83
C ASP A 236 11.59 -25.40 9.79
N ILE A 237 12.61 -25.90 10.48
CA ILE A 237 12.49 -27.07 11.37
C ILE A 237 11.52 -26.78 12.53
N GLU A 238 11.58 -25.58 13.11
CA GLU A 238 10.73 -25.21 14.25
C GLU A 238 9.28 -25.04 13.81
N MET A 239 9.04 -24.45 12.65
CA MET A 239 7.71 -24.35 12.07
C MET A 239 7.12 -25.73 11.80
N VAL A 240 7.90 -26.68 11.26
CA VAL A 240 7.43 -28.07 11.06
C VAL A 240 7.11 -28.73 12.40
N LYS A 241 7.94 -28.57 13.43
CA LYS A 241 7.65 -29.08 14.78
C LYS A 241 6.34 -28.51 15.34
N MET A 242 6.14 -27.20 15.25
CA MET A 242 4.91 -26.55 15.69
C MET A 242 3.69 -27.09 14.93
N MET A 243 3.81 -27.27 13.62
CA MET A 243 2.76 -27.84 12.78
C MET A 243 2.44 -29.29 13.17
N ILE A 244 3.45 -30.12 13.46
CA ILE A 244 3.26 -31.50 13.91
C ILE A 244 2.47 -31.54 15.22
N HIS A 245 2.80 -30.67 16.18
CA HIS A 245 2.09 -30.62 17.46
C HIS A 245 0.65 -30.12 17.34
N ALA A 246 0.41 -29.16 16.43
CA ALA A 246 -0.91 -28.59 16.18
C ALA A 246 -1.79 -29.47 15.28
N SER A 247 -1.20 -30.33 14.45
CA SER A 247 -1.94 -31.15 13.49
C SER A 247 -2.61 -32.35 14.15
N ASN A 248 -3.73 -32.74 13.56
CA ASN A 248 -4.47 -33.96 13.88
C ASN A 248 -4.20 -35.10 12.87
N ALA A 249 -3.16 -34.96 12.03
CA ALA A 249 -2.79 -35.99 11.07
C ALA A 249 -2.26 -37.24 11.79
N THR A 250 -2.68 -38.41 11.32
CA THR A 250 -2.29 -39.71 11.89
C THR A 250 -1.01 -40.26 11.29
N THR A 251 -0.73 -39.90 10.04
CA THR A 251 0.45 -40.35 9.28
C THR A 251 1.21 -39.16 8.71
N ILE A 252 2.52 -39.30 8.49
CA ILE A 252 3.34 -38.24 7.86
C ILE A 252 2.85 -37.95 6.44
N LYS A 253 2.40 -38.97 5.70
CA LYS A 253 1.78 -38.76 4.38
C LYS A 253 0.57 -37.85 4.47
N GLU A 254 -0.34 -38.11 5.42
CA GLU A 254 -1.52 -37.26 5.64
C GLU A 254 -1.09 -35.85 6.07
N PHE A 255 -0.12 -35.73 6.98
CA PHE A 255 0.43 -34.44 7.42
C PHE A 255 0.93 -33.59 6.25
N LEU A 256 1.74 -34.17 5.35
CA LEU A 256 2.30 -33.46 4.21
C LEU A 256 1.22 -32.97 3.24
N VAL A 257 0.17 -33.76 3.01
CA VAL A 257 -0.94 -33.39 2.09
C VAL A 257 -1.89 -32.39 2.75
N LYS A 258 -2.14 -32.55 4.05
CA LYS A 258 -3.14 -31.77 4.78
C LYS A 258 -2.60 -30.42 5.23
N GLU A 259 -1.34 -30.31 5.63
CA GLU A 259 -0.83 -29.10 6.26
C GLU A 259 -0.09 -28.16 5.29
N PHE A 260 0.30 -28.65 4.10
CA PHE A 260 1.06 -27.85 3.13
C PHE A 260 0.30 -27.53 1.84
N GLN A 261 0.67 -26.41 1.22
CA GLN A 261 0.28 -26.13 -0.16
C GLN A 261 1.06 -26.98 -1.16
N SER A 262 0.46 -27.22 -2.33
CA SER A 262 1.12 -27.80 -3.51
C SER A 262 1.69 -29.22 -3.33
N ILE A 263 1.32 -29.93 -2.24
CA ILE A 263 1.65 -31.34 -2.04
C ILE A 263 0.40 -32.19 -2.24
N GLY A 264 0.43 -33.05 -3.27
CA GLY A 264 -0.52 -34.15 -3.42
C GLY A 264 0.09 -35.48 -2.99
N GLU A 265 -0.70 -36.56 -3.00
CA GLU A 265 -0.24 -37.88 -2.53
C GLU A 265 1.01 -38.40 -3.26
N VAL A 266 1.08 -38.21 -4.58
CA VAL A 266 2.22 -38.64 -5.38
C VAL A 266 3.49 -37.89 -4.98
N THR A 267 3.37 -36.57 -4.77
CA THR A 267 4.50 -35.72 -4.36
C THR A 267 4.93 -36.07 -2.94
N ALA A 268 3.97 -36.28 -2.02
CA ALA A 268 4.26 -36.68 -0.64
C ALA A 268 5.06 -37.99 -0.60
N ASN A 269 4.62 -39.02 -1.32
CA ASN A 269 5.34 -40.30 -1.39
C ASN A 269 6.76 -40.15 -1.96
N LYS A 270 6.93 -39.34 -3.01
CA LYS A 270 8.27 -39.05 -3.57
C LYS A 270 9.19 -38.35 -2.58
N LEU A 271 8.67 -37.37 -1.83
CA LEU A 271 9.43 -36.66 -0.80
C LEU A 271 9.84 -37.59 0.34
N LEU A 272 8.92 -38.43 0.81
CA LEU A 272 9.15 -39.38 1.89
C LEU A 272 10.17 -40.46 1.51
N ASN A 273 10.05 -41.01 0.29
CA ASN A 273 11.02 -41.98 -0.23
C ASN A 273 12.43 -41.37 -0.33
N ARG A 274 12.55 -40.10 -0.73
CA ARG A 274 13.86 -39.40 -0.76
C ARG A 274 14.39 -39.08 0.64
N ALA A 275 13.51 -38.84 1.60
CA ALA A 275 13.88 -38.61 3.00
C ALA A 275 14.20 -39.91 3.76
N GLY A 276 13.83 -41.07 3.20
CA GLY A 276 13.97 -42.37 3.85
C GLY A 276 12.99 -42.55 5.02
N LEU A 277 11.79 -41.97 4.93
CA LEU A 277 10.76 -42.03 5.97
C LEU A 277 9.59 -42.90 5.51
N ASP A 278 9.07 -43.74 6.42
CA ASP A 278 7.86 -44.53 6.18
C ASP A 278 6.64 -43.58 6.11
N PRO A 279 5.85 -43.62 5.02
CA PRO A 279 4.64 -42.81 4.90
C PRO A 279 3.61 -42.98 6.02
N ASN A 280 3.59 -44.13 6.69
CA ASN A 280 2.61 -44.46 7.73
C ASN A 280 3.06 -44.11 9.15
N LEU A 281 4.29 -43.62 9.31
CA LEU A 281 4.81 -43.25 10.63
C LEU A 281 4.00 -42.08 11.21
N ASN A 282 3.88 -42.02 12.52
CA ASN A 282 3.15 -40.97 13.21
C ASN A 282 3.99 -39.67 13.23
N PRO A 283 3.48 -38.53 12.72
CA PRO A 283 4.24 -37.28 12.70
C PRO A 283 4.80 -36.87 14.06
N LYS A 284 4.11 -37.20 15.15
CA LYS A 284 4.51 -36.83 16.52
C LYS A 284 5.69 -37.63 17.07
N GLU A 285 6.03 -38.75 16.43
CA GLU A 285 7.14 -39.62 16.83
C GLU A 285 8.44 -39.30 16.09
N LEU A 286 8.41 -38.32 15.16
CA LEU A 286 9.58 -37.93 14.39
C LEU A 286 10.67 -37.31 15.27
N THR A 287 11.89 -37.81 15.09
CA THR A 287 13.09 -37.24 15.69
C THR A 287 13.47 -35.92 15.00
N ILE A 288 14.27 -35.09 15.67
CA ILE A 288 14.74 -33.81 15.12
C ILE A 288 15.55 -34.04 13.84
N GLU A 289 16.37 -35.10 13.80
CA GLU A 289 17.18 -35.47 12.63
C GLU A 289 16.32 -35.88 11.43
N GLU A 290 15.21 -36.57 11.66
CA GLU A 290 14.24 -36.93 10.61
C GLU A 290 13.51 -35.71 10.07
N ILE A 291 13.13 -34.77 10.94
CA ILE A 291 12.52 -33.49 10.53
C ILE A 291 13.52 -32.68 9.70
N GLU A 292 14.78 -32.61 10.12
CA GLU A 292 15.82 -31.91 9.36
C GLU A 292 16.01 -32.52 7.97
N ARG A 293 16.10 -33.85 7.88
CA ARG A 293 16.19 -34.57 6.59
C ARG A 293 15.00 -34.25 5.71
N LEU A 294 13.77 -34.29 6.24
CA LEU A 294 12.56 -33.96 5.51
C LEU A 294 12.58 -32.53 4.98
N VAL A 295 12.93 -31.54 5.81
CA VAL A 295 13.01 -30.12 5.41
C VAL A 295 14.06 -29.91 4.32
N ARG A 296 15.21 -30.57 4.42
CA ARG A 296 16.29 -30.50 3.40
C ARG A 296 15.83 -31.07 2.05
N VAL A 297 15.12 -32.20 2.07
CA VAL A 297 14.54 -32.82 0.86
C VAL A 297 13.46 -31.92 0.25
N ILE A 298 12.62 -31.31 1.08
CA ILE A 298 11.60 -30.36 0.63
C ILE A 298 12.24 -29.17 -0.08
N LYS A 299 13.26 -28.54 0.52
CA LYS A 299 13.92 -27.34 -0.05
C LYS A 299 14.63 -27.61 -1.37
N SER A 300 15.19 -28.82 -1.54
CA SER A 300 15.90 -29.22 -2.75
C SER A 300 15.00 -29.78 -3.86
N SER A 301 13.74 -30.11 -3.55
CA SER A 301 12.82 -30.72 -4.51
C SER A 301 12.29 -29.73 -5.53
N LYS A 302 12.43 -30.05 -6.82
CA LYS A 302 11.80 -29.31 -7.93
C LYS A 302 10.37 -29.78 -8.23
N ASP A 303 9.91 -30.84 -7.57
CA ASP A 303 8.59 -31.45 -7.81
C ASP A 303 7.44 -30.65 -7.19
N ILE A 304 7.76 -29.68 -6.32
CA ILE A 304 6.79 -28.84 -5.61
C ILE A 304 6.45 -27.65 -6.50
N LYS A 305 5.17 -27.53 -6.85
CA LYS A 305 4.70 -26.41 -7.68
C LYS A 305 4.72 -25.11 -6.88
N PRO A 306 5.03 -23.96 -7.51
CA PRO A 306 4.98 -22.66 -6.85
C PRO A 306 3.58 -22.42 -6.24
N PRO A 307 3.50 -21.70 -5.09
CA PRO A 307 2.23 -21.36 -4.47
C PRO A 307 1.34 -20.55 -5.42
N LYS A 308 0.04 -20.81 -5.36
CA LYS A 308 -0.95 -20.00 -6.06
C LYS A 308 -1.15 -18.68 -5.32
N ALA A 309 -1.38 -17.59 -6.04
CA ALA A 309 -1.57 -16.27 -5.44
C ALA A 309 -3.02 -15.78 -5.35
N ASN A 310 -3.99 -16.67 -5.56
CA ASN A 310 -5.42 -16.38 -5.45
C ASN A 310 -5.87 -15.98 -4.03
N HIS A 311 -5.01 -16.20 -3.03
CA HIS A 311 -5.23 -15.79 -1.64
C HIS A 311 -4.77 -14.35 -1.36
N LEU A 312 -4.01 -13.73 -2.27
CA LEU A 312 -3.54 -12.36 -2.15
C LEU A 312 -4.60 -11.36 -2.62
N SER A 313 -4.61 -10.21 -1.96
CA SER A 313 -5.41 -9.04 -2.26
C SER A 313 -4.53 -7.96 -2.90
N TYR A 314 -4.35 -8.07 -4.22
CA TYR A 314 -3.70 -7.04 -5.05
C TYR A 314 -4.71 -5.97 -5.48
N LEU A 315 -4.25 -4.75 -5.79
CA LEU A 315 -5.12 -3.61 -6.11
C LEU A 315 -5.75 -3.75 -7.50
N GLY A 316 -4.96 -4.16 -8.49
CA GLY A 316 -5.36 -4.24 -9.88
C GLY A 316 -5.13 -2.93 -10.64
N GLU A 317 -4.94 -3.06 -11.96
CA GLU A 317 -4.57 -1.96 -12.85
C GLU A 317 -5.59 -0.82 -12.84
N GLU A 318 -6.89 -1.12 -12.85
CA GLU A 318 -7.94 -0.10 -12.85
C GLU A 318 -7.94 0.75 -11.57
N ILE A 319 -7.80 0.12 -10.39
CA ILE A 319 -7.80 0.84 -9.11
C ILE A 319 -6.60 1.79 -9.05
N ILE A 320 -5.42 1.31 -9.45
CA ILE A 320 -4.19 2.12 -9.51
C ILE A 320 -4.36 3.30 -10.47
N LYS A 321 -4.90 3.07 -11.68
CA LYS A 321 -5.15 4.15 -12.66
C LYS A 321 -6.12 5.18 -12.11
N THR A 322 -7.25 4.77 -11.53
CA THR A 322 -8.25 5.68 -10.96
C THR A 322 -7.66 6.54 -9.85
N GLY A 323 -6.89 5.95 -8.95
CA GLY A 323 -6.31 6.67 -7.81
C GLY A 323 -5.17 7.61 -8.18
N LEU A 324 -4.31 7.24 -9.13
CA LEU A 324 -3.30 8.16 -9.67
C LEU A 324 -3.98 9.33 -10.39
N LYS A 325 -5.04 9.06 -11.17
CA LYS A 325 -5.75 10.09 -11.93
C LYS A 325 -6.49 11.08 -11.02
N SER A 326 -7.14 10.60 -9.96
CA SER A 326 -7.93 11.45 -9.07
C SER A 326 -7.10 12.39 -8.19
N ILE A 327 -5.88 12.01 -7.80
CA ILE A 327 -5.06 12.76 -6.83
C ILE A 327 -3.93 13.57 -7.49
N LEU A 328 -3.45 13.13 -8.65
CA LEU A 328 -2.31 13.77 -9.33
C LEU A 328 -2.70 14.51 -10.61
N ASP A 329 -3.89 14.24 -11.16
CA ASP A 329 -4.37 14.79 -12.44
C ASP A 329 -3.29 14.80 -13.56
N PRO A 330 -2.77 13.62 -13.94
CA PRO A 330 -1.75 13.51 -14.96
C PRO A 330 -2.36 13.51 -16.37
N GLU A 331 -1.55 13.90 -17.37
CA GLU A 331 -1.94 13.75 -18.77
C GLU A 331 -1.95 12.28 -19.23
N PHE A 332 -0.98 11.50 -18.74
CA PHE A 332 -0.83 10.09 -19.05
C PHE A 332 -0.77 9.27 -17.76
N VAL A 333 -1.53 8.19 -17.72
CA VAL A 333 -1.53 7.23 -16.61
C VAL A 333 -1.65 5.81 -17.16
N GLU A 334 -0.82 4.92 -16.64
CA GLU A 334 -0.86 3.51 -16.99
C GLU A 334 -0.44 2.66 -15.78
N ALA A 335 -0.93 1.43 -15.70
CA ALA A 335 -0.64 0.52 -14.60
C ALA A 335 -0.55 -0.92 -15.13
N LEU A 336 0.16 -1.76 -14.39
CA LEU A 336 0.36 -3.16 -14.71
C LEU A 336 0.38 -3.99 -13.43
N THR A 337 -0.39 -5.09 -13.41
CA THR A 337 -0.29 -6.11 -12.38
C THR A 337 0.51 -7.30 -12.94
N ARG A 338 1.68 -7.58 -12.36
CA ARG A 338 2.54 -8.69 -12.82
C ARG A 338 1.94 -10.04 -12.46
N ARG A 339 2.45 -11.09 -13.12
CA ARG A 339 2.13 -12.46 -12.74
C ARG A 339 2.72 -12.76 -11.35
N PRO A 340 2.05 -13.57 -10.53
CA PRO A 340 2.58 -13.91 -9.22
C PRO A 340 3.91 -14.65 -9.31
N SER A 341 4.82 -14.29 -8.42
CA SER A 341 6.13 -14.90 -8.25
C SER A 341 6.28 -15.40 -6.81
N VAL A 342 7.42 -16.03 -6.50
CA VAL A 342 7.63 -16.71 -5.22
C VAL A 342 8.99 -16.34 -4.67
N TYR A 343 9.06 -16.05 -3.39
CA TYR A 343 10.31 -15.87 -2.66
C TYR A 343 10.17 -16.58 -1.31
N GLU A 344 11.17 -17.36 -0.87
CA GLU A 344 11.11 -18.13 0.40
C GLU A 344 9.78 -18.89 0.63
N GLY A 345 9.16 -19.44 -0.43
CA GLY A 345 7.85 -20.11 -0.33
C GLY A 345 6.63 -19.18 -0.15
N HIS A 346 6.80 -17.88 -0.05
CA HIS A 346 5.72 -16.90 -0.05
C HIS A 346 5.41 -16.44 -1.48
N ALA A 347 4.15 -16.56 -1.90
CA ALA A 347 3.69 -15.95 -3.14
C ALA A 347 3.65 -14.43 -2.98
N PHE A 348 4.13 -13.71 -3.99
CA PHE A 348 4.04 -12.26 -4.05
C PHE A 348 3.62 -11.78 -5.44
N ILE A 349 2.97 -10.63 -5.51
CA ILE A 349 2.64 -9.94 -6.75
C ILE A 349 3.23 -8.53 -6.68
N VAL A 350 3.81 -8.09 -7.79
CA VAL A 350 4.27 -6.71 -7.97
C VAL A 350 3.31 -5.99 -8.90
N GLU A 351 2.88 -4.80 -8.51
CA GLU A 351 2.06 -3.92 -9.31
C GLU A 351 2.78 -2.60 -9.49
N VAL A 352 2.77 -2.09 -10.73
CA VAL A 352 3.48 -0.87 -11.08
C VAL A 352 2.51 0.10 -11.74
N GLY A 353 2.55 1.36 -11.33
CA GLY A 353 1.85 2.47 -11.96
C GLY A 353 2.83 3.52 -12.45
N ILE A 354 2.52 4.20 -13.54
CA ILE A 354 3.27 5.34 -14.05
C ILE A 354 2.31 6.46 -14.37
N ALA A 355 2.65 7.69 -13.98
CA ALA A 355 1.89 8.89 -14.28
C ALA A 355 2.84 10.00 -14.75
N TYR A 356 2.44 10.71 -15.81
CA TYR A 356 3.29 11.71 -16.46
C TYR A 356 2.50 12.97 -16.86
N GLY A 357 3.10 14.14 -16.63
CA GLY A 357 2.56 15.44 -17.02
C GLY A 357 1.44 15.96 -16.11
N GLY A 358 0.68 16.94 -16.60
CA GLY A 358 -0.47 17.51 -15.91
C GLY A 358 -0.08 18.34 -14.69
N SER A 359 -0.76 18.10 -13.56
CA SER A 359 -0.49 18.82 -12.30
C SER A 359 0.74 18.31 -11.53
N ILE A 360 1.46 17.33 -12.08
CA ILE A 360 2.68 16.78 -11.48
C ILE A 360 3.82 17.79 -11.61
N ARG A 361 4.47 18.12 -10.48
CA ARG A 361 5.62 19.03 -10.47
C ARG A 361 6.84 18.37 -11.12
N PRO A 362 7.54 19.06 -12.06
CA PRO A 362 8.82 18.59 -12.56
C PRO A 362 9.83 18.39 -11.44
N SER A 363 10.58 17.30 -11.53
CA SER A 363 11.59 16.90 -10.54
C SER A 363 12.83 16.35 -11.25
N GLU A 364 14.00 16.50 -10.65
CA GLU A 364 15.28 15.96 -11.14
C GLU A 364 15.32 14.43 -11.16
N LYS A 365 14.44 13.79 -10.39
CA LYS A 365 14.30 12.33 -10.34
C LYS A 365 12.82 11.96 -10.31
N PRO A 366 12.45 10.72 -10.73
CA PRO A 366 11.08 10.25 -10.60
C PRO A 366 10.59 10.33 -9.15
N ILE A 367 9.36 10.82 -8.98
CA ILE A 367 8.66 10.81 -7.69
C ILE A 367 8.20 9.37 -7.44
N LEU A 368 8.70 8.75 -6.38
CA LEU A 368 8.45 7.35 -6.08
C LEU A 368 7.38 7.17 -4.98
N LEU A 369 6.30 6.49 -5.32
CA LEU A 369 5.25 6.08 -4.40
C LEU A 369 5.39 4.58 -4.11
N ARG A 370 5.89 4.24 -2.91
CA ARG A 370 6.12 2.85 -2.50
C ARG A 370 4.97 2.34 -1.64
N TYR A 371 4.54 1.12 -1.89
CA TYR A 371 3.50 0.45 -1.14
C TYR A 371 3.86 -1.00 -0.85
N ALA A 372 3.55 -1.46 0.36
CA ALA A 372 3.65 -2.88 0.74
C ALA A 372 2.35 -3.31 1.41
N ASN A 373 1.72 -4.39 0.93
CA ASN A 373 0.43 -4.88 1.43
C ASN A 373 -0.63 -3.78 1.60
N LYS A 374 -0.76 -2.88 0.61
CA LYS A 374 -1.65 -1.71 0.65
C LYS A 374 -1.34 -0.69 1.77
N ILE A 375 -0.09 -0.62 2.21
CA ILE A 375 0.40 0.41 3.14
C ILE A 375 1.39 1.31 2.41
N PRO A 376 1.23 2.65 2.43
CA PRO A 376 2.23 3.56 1.91
C PRO A 376 3.48 3.58 2.79
N LEU A 377 4.65 3.50 2.16
CA LEU A 377 5.96 3.61 2.83
C LEU A 377 6.51 5.03 2.65
N LEU A 378 6.72 5.75 3.76
CA LEU A 378 7.10 7.17 3.74
C LEU A 378 8.56 7.44 4.12
N TYR A 379 9.17 6.57 4.94
CA TYR A 379 10.53 6.73 5.42
C TYR A 379 11.50 5.81 4.69
N ASP A 380 12.81 6.04 4.84
CA ASP A 380 13.90 5.18 4.38
C ASP A 380 13.90 4.84 2.88
N GLU A 381 13.40 5.76 2.03
CA GLU A 381 13.33 5.59 0.57
C GLU A 381 14.69 5.25 -0.05
N GLY A 382 15.78 5.88 0.39
CA GLY A 382 17.11 5.63 -0.15
C GLY A 382 17.65 4.21 0.09
N SER A 383 17.06 3.47 1.04
CA SER A 383 17.42 2.08 1.33
C SER A 383 16.49 1.06 0.67
N ASP A 384 15.45 1.50 -0.04
CA ASP A 384 14.43 0.60 -0.58
C ASP A 384 14.85 -0.01 -1.93
N VAL A 385 14.57 -1.30 -2.11
CA VAL A 385 14.81 -2.01 -3.38
C VAL A 385 14.15 -1.31 -4.57
N SER A 386 12.97 -0.71 -4.39
CA SER A 386 12.26 0.01 -5.46
C SER A 386 13.02 1.24 -5.92
N ARG A 387 13.67 1.95 -4.99
CA ARG A 387 14.50 3.12 -5.29
C ARG A 387 15.74 2.71 -6.06
N LYS A 388 16.42 1.67 -5.58
CA LYS A 388 17.59 1.05 -6.24
C LYS A 388 17.27 0.68 -7.70
N VAL A 389 16.13 0.03 -7.96
CA VAL A 389 15.72 -0.36 -9.31
C VAL A 389 15.47 0.87 -10.19
N ILE A 390 14.76 1.88 -9.70
CA ILE A 390 14.44 3.09 -10.48
C ILE A 390 15.67 3.89 -10.85
N ASP A 391 16.63 4.01 -9.92
CA ASP A 391 17.88 4.73 -10.16
C ASP A 391 18.80 3.99 -11.15
N ASN A 392 18.66 2.66 -11.29
CA ASN A 392 19.38 1.85 -12.27
C ASN A 392 18.76 1.89 -13.69
N ILE A 393 17.54 2.41 -13.84
CA ILE A 393 16.87 2.48 -15.15
C ILE A 393 17.33 3.73 -15.89
N ASP A 394 17.82 3.53 -17.12
CA ASP A 394 18.08 4.63 -18.04
C ASP A 394 16.77 5.16 -18.65
N TRP A 395 16.33 6.33 -18.16
CA TRP A 395 15.11 7.01 -18.57
C TRP A 395 15.22 7.67 -19.95
N ALA A 396 16.44 7.97 -20.43
CA ALA A 396 16.66 8.56 -21.74
C ALA A 396 16.20 7.60 -22.86
N HIS A 397 16.39 6.28 -22.66
CA HIS A 397 15.87 5.24 -23.57
C HIS A 397 14.34 5.25 -23.71
N TYR A 398 13.62 5.82 -22.75
CA TYR A 398 12.17 5.97 -22.75
C TYR A 398 11.69 7.38 -23.15
N ASN A 399 12.58 8.20 -23.71
CA ASN A 399 12.33 9.59 -24.10
C ASN A 399 11.95 10.51 -22.92
N VAL A 400 12.44 10.21 -21.72
CA VAL A 400 12.25 11.06 -20.54
C VAL A 400 13.57 11.74 -20.20
N THR A 401 13.58 13.06 -20.29
CA THR A 401 14.72 13.91 -19.91
C THR A 401 14.35 14.68 -18.65
N PHE A 402 15.15 14.56 -17.59
CA PHE A 402 14.93 15.30 -16.35
C PHE A 402 15.45 16.74 -16.45
N PRO A 403 14.83 17.72 -15.75
CA PRO A 403 13.69 17.58 -14.83
C PRO A 403 12.36 17.26 -15.54
N ALA A 404 11.65 16.24 -15.05
CA ALA A 404 10.45 15.71 -15.68
C ALA A 404 9.30 15.52 -14.67
N PRO A 405 8.03 15.74 -15.07
CA PRO A 405 6.86 15.51 -14.22
C PRO A 405 6.48 14.03 -14.25
N LEU A 406 7.32 13.17 -13.66
CA LEU A 406 7.17 11.71 -13.67
C LEU A 406 6.95 11.15 -12.26
N VAL A 407 5.88 10.38 -12.09
CA VAL A 407 5.56 9.62 -10.87
C VAL A 407 5.54 8.13 -11.17
N ILE A 408 6.16 7.34 -10.31
CA ILE A 408 6.19 5.88 -10.39
C ILE A 408 5.60 5.33 -9.09
N LEU A 409 4.60 4.46 -9.22
CA LEU A 409 4.02 3.71 -8.13
C LEU A 409 4.53 2.28 -8.18
N VAL A 410 5.03 1.76 -7.06
CA VAL A 410 5.39 0.35 -6.91
C VAL A 410 4.66 -0.20 -5.70
N HIS A 411 3.88 -1.26 -5.90
CA HIS A 411 3.17 -1.98 -4.86
C HIS A 411 3.59 -3.44 -4.84
N ILE A 412 3.93 -3.94 -3.67
CA ILE A 412 4.21 -5.36 -3.43
C ILE A 412 3.15 -5.91 -2.48
N CYS A 413 2.50 -6.99 -2.87
CA CYS A 413 1.62 -7.74 -1.97
C CYS A 413 2.10 -9.18 -1.78
N SER A 414 2.07 -9.65 -0.53
CA SER A 414 2.49 -10.99 -0.13
C SER A 414 1.96 -11.34 1.26
N THR A 415 1.96 -12.62 1.63
CA THR A 415 1.68 -13.07 3.01
C THR A 415 2.76 -12.65 3.99
N LYS A 416 4.01 -12.54 3.52
CA LYS A 416 5.15 -11.99 4.24
C LYS A 416 5.81 -10.96 3.33
N VAL A 417 6.15 -9.79 3.84
CA VAL A 417 6.94 -8.80 3.08
C VAL A 417 8.32 -8.74 3.73
N PRO A 418 9.42 -8.82 2.98
CA PRO A 418 10.75 -8.78 3.54
C PRO A 418 11.13 -7.32 3.83
N TYR A 419 10.78 -6.81 5.02
CA TYR A 419 11.18 -5.48 5.46
C TYR A 419 12.63 -5.47 5.98
N LYS A 420 13.39 -4.38 5.76
CA LYS A 420 14.75 -4.23 6.32
C LYS A 420 14.76 -4.01 7.84
N GLY A 421 13.70 -3.42 8.39
CA GLY A 421 13.58 -3.11 9.81
C GLY A 421 12.18 -3.33 10.37
N VAL A 422 12.07 -3.35 11.70
CA VAL A 422 10.82 -3.61 12.43
C VAL A 422 9.74 -2.55 12.16
N GLY A 423 10.16 -1.32 11.86
CA GLY A 423 9.26 -0.20 11.54
C GLY A 423 8.55 -0.31 10.19
N LYS A 424 8.88 -1.30 9.35
CA LYS A 424 8.26 -1.52 8.02
C LYS A 424 8.30 -0.30 7.11
N GLU A 425 9.46 0.33 7.00
CA GLU A 425 9.63 1.57 6.21
C GLU A 425 10.28 1.32 4.84
N SER A 426 11.07 0.25 4.70
CA SER A 426 11.71 -0.12 3.44
C SER A 426 11.73 -1.63 3.22
N ILE A 427 11.71 -2.01 1.96
CA ILE A 427 11.74 -3.40 1.49
C ILE A 427 13.19 -3.82 1.26
N ALA A 428 13.53 -5.04 1.68
CA ALA A 428 14.86 -5.62 1.57
C ALA A 428 15.22 -6.00 0.13
N ASP A 429 16.53 -6.10 -0.12
CA ASP A 429 17.11 -6.41 -1.44
C ASP A 429 17.02 -7.92 -1.72
N VAL A 430 15.82 -8.38 -2.04
CA VAL A 430 15.56 -9.78 -2.44
C VAL A 430 15.64 -9.88 -3.97
N PRO A 431 16.53 -10.70 -4.55
CA PRO A 431 16.77 -10.75 -6.00
C PRO A 431 15.51 -11.04 -6.83
N GLU A 432 14.63 -11.93 -6.37
CA GLU A 432 13.38 -12.28 -7.03
C GLU A 432 12.41 -11.08 -7.09
N ILE A 433 12.36 -10.30 -6.02
CA ILE A 433 11.52 -9.10 -5.93
C ILE A 433 12.10 -7.98 -6.79
N GLU A 434 13.41 -7.74 -6.70
CA GLU A 434 14.14 -6.75 -7.49
C GLU A 434 13.89 -6.94 -8.99
N ARG A 435 14.03 -8.18 -9.47
CA ARG A 435 13.80 -8.55 -10.87
C ARG A 435 12.36 -8.27 -11.32
N GLU A 436 11.36 -8.63 -10.53
CA GLU A 436 9.96 -8.42 -10.91
C GLU A 436 9.54 -6.95 -10.88
N ILE A 437 10.09 -6.14 -9.95
CA ILE A 437 9.93 -4.68 -9.97
C ILE A 437 10.52 -4.10 -11.25
N GLU A 438 11.75 -4.47 -11.60
CA GLU A 438 12.44 -3.95 -12.78
C GLU A 438 11.67 -4.27 -14.06
N LEU A 439 11.22 -5.52 -14.23
CA LEU A 439 10.42 -5.92 -15.38
C LEU A 439 9.08 -5.17 -15.45
N GLY A 440 8.41 -4.98 -14.31
CA GLY A 440 7.16 -4.23 -14.24
C GLY A 440 7.32 -2.75 -14.64
N ILE A 441 8.38 -2.08 -14.17
CA ILE A 441 8.67 -0.69 -14.52
C ILE A 441 9.00 -0.58 -16.02
N ARG A 442 9.82 -1.47 -16.55
CA ARG A 442 10.16 -1.49 -17.99
C ARG A 442 8.93 -1.66 -18.88
N ASP A 443 7.97 -2.50 -18.48
CA ASP A 443 6.73 -2.72 -19.22
C ASP A 443 5.87 -1.44 -19.31
N VAL A 444 5.67 -0.72 -18.20
CA VAL A 444 4.91 0.54 -18.21
C VAL A 444 5.68 1.70 -18.86
N ALA A 445 7.01 1.73 -18.70
CA ALA A 445 7.87 2.74 -19.33
C ALA A 445 7.87 2.64 -20.86
N ARG A 446 7.75 1.42 -21.43
CA ARG A 446 7.55 1.24 -22.88
C ARG A 446 6.25 1.89 -23.38
N LYS A 447 5.16 1.80 -22.61
CA LYS A 447 3.89 2.47 -22.95
C LYS A 447 4.02 3.99 -22.84
N LEU A 448 4.74 4.50 -21.83
CA LEU A 448 5.05 5.93 -21.71
C LEU A 448 5.87 6.44 -22.91
N LYS A 449 6.88 5.69 -23.35
CA LYS A 449 7.69 6.04 -24.52
C LYS A 449 6.82 6.25 -25.78
N GLN A 450 5.85 5.38 -26.00
CA GLN A 450 4.90 5.50 -27.12
C GLN A 450 4.06 6.77 -27.01
N TYR A 451 3.57 7.10 -25.81
CA TYR A 451 2.83 8.33 -25.55
C TYR A 451 3.67 9.58 -25.84
N ILE A 452 4.89 9.66 -25.29
CA ILE A 452 5.79 10.81 -25.50
C ILE A 452 6.16 10.94 -26.99
N ALA A 453 6.45 9.83 -27.67
CA ALA A 453 6.77 9.86 -29.09
C ALA A 453 5.61 10.39 -29.93
N ARG A 454 4.37 9.96 -29.61
CA ARG A 454 3.16 10.47 -30.26
C ARG A 454 2.97 11.96 -30.00
N LYS A 455 3.07 12.41 -28.74
CA LYS A 455 2.92 13.82 -28.36
C LYS A 455 3.96 14.71 -29.04
N ARG A 456 5.22 14.26 -29.10
CA ARG A 456 6.29 14.99 -29.80
C ARG A 456 6.01 15.11 -31.29
N LYS A 457 5.54 14.04 -31.94
CA LYS A 457 5.16 14.08 -33.34
C LYS A 457 4.00 15.05 -33.60
N GLU A 458 2.98 15.04 -32.75
CA GLU A 458 1.85 15.98 -32.82
C GLU A 458 2.33 17.44 -32.66
N MET A 459 3.29 17.69 -31.78
CA MET A 459 3.88 19.01 -31.57
C MET A 459 4.74 19.46 -32.77
N GLU A 460 5.54 18.57 -33.34
CA GLU A 460 6.34 18.87 -34.55
C GLU A 460 5.45 19.13 -35.78
N GLU A 461 4.31 18.43 -35.90
CA GLU A 461 3.30 18.71 -36.93
C GLU A 461 2.64 20.08 -36.71
N ALA A 462 2.35 20.44 -35.44
CA ALA A 462 1.85 21.75 -35.02
C ALA A 462 2.80 22.88 -35.39
N GLU A 463 4.07 22.78 -35.01
CA GLU A 463 5.08 23.78 -35.33
C GLU A 463 5.23 23.95 -36.83
N LYS A 464 5.34 22.86 -37.60
CA LYS A 464 5.41 22.93 -39.07
C LYS A 464 4.20 23.62 -39.68
N ALA A 465 3.00 23.32 -39.19
CA ALA A 465 1.77 23.92 -39.68
C ALA A 465 1.70 25.42 -39.37
N VAL A 466 2.09 25.82 -38.16
CA VAL A 466 2.20 27.24 -37.77
C VAL A 466 3.23 27.95 -38.66
N THR A 467 4.39 27.35 -38.88
CA THR A 467 5.41 27.91 -39.78
C THR A 467 4.89 28.05 -41.20
N ILE A 468 4.23 27.04 -41.76
CA ILE A 468 3.62 27.12 -43.10
C ILE A 468 2.57 28.22 -43.15
N ALA A 469 1.68 28.29 -42.14
CA ALA A 469 0.64 29.31 -42.06
C ALA A 469 1.22 30.73 -42.08
N LYS A 470 2.36 30.99 -41.43
CA LYS A 470 3.06 32.29 -41.47
C LYS A 470 3.50 32.70 -42.88
N TYR A 471 3.84 31.74 -43.76
CA TYR A 471 4.27 32.03 -45.13
C TYR A 471 3.12 32.12 -46.14
N ILE A 472 1.90 31.68 -45.79
CA ILE A 472 0.74 31.70 -46.70
C ILE A 472 0.46 33.11 -47.26
N PRO A 473 0.45 34.19 -46.46
CA PRO A 473 0.17 35.53 -46.97
C PRO A 473 1.21 36.02 -47.99
N ASP A 474 2.49 35.76 -47.74
CA ASP A 474 3.57 36.18 -48.64
C ASP A 474 3.48 35.44 -49.98
N VAL A 475 3.24 34.12 -49.94
CA VAL A 475 3.04 33.30 -51.14
C VAL A 475 1.80 33.76 -51.91
N ALA A 476 0.71 34.07 -51.23
CA ALA A 476 -0.51 34.55 -51.87
C ALA A 476 -0.34 35.92 -52.53
N ARG A 477 0.39 36.86 -51.89
CA ARG A 477 0.74 38.17 -52.48
C ARG A 477 1.62 38.00 -53.71
N SER A 478 2.65 37.14 -53.65
CA SER A 478 3.52 36.86 -54.79
C SER A 478 2.76 36.23 -55.95
N LEU A 479 1.87 35.27 -55.69
CA LEU A 479 1.04 34.63 -56.72
C LEU A 479 0.03 35.60 -57.33
N ALA A 480 -0.63 36.43 -56.53
CA ALA A 480 -1.55 37.47 -57.03
C ALA A 480 -0.83 38.47 -57.95
N LYS A 481 0.42 38.82 -57.64
CA LYS A 481 1.24 39.72 -58.45
C LYS A 481 1.69 39.13 -59.78
N ILE A 482 1.83 37.80 -59.86
CA ILE A 482 2.22 37.09 -61.10
C ILE A 482 1.01 36.88 -62.01
N PHE A 483 -0.15 36.54 -61.44
CA PHE A 483 -1.30 36.09 -62.22
C PHE A 483 -2.32 37.19 -62.55
N GLU A 484 -2.18 38.42 -62.05
CA GLU A 484 -2.98 39.66 -62.26
C GLU A 484 -4.52 39.58 -62.14
N GLU A 485 -5.15 38.42 -62.35
CA GLU A 485 -6.59 38.16 -62.35
C GLU A 485 -7.13 37.59 -61.03
N VAL A 486 -6.26 37.27 -60.06
CA VAL A 486 -6.67 36.58 -58.82
C VAL A 486 -6.33 37.39 -57.57
N GLN A 487 -7.35 37.68 -56.77
CA GLN A 487 -7.20 38.36 -55.48
C GLN A 487 -6.43 37.49 -54.47
N ALA A 488 -5.43 38.09 -53.80
CA ALA A 488 -4.59 37.42 -52.80
C ALA A 488 -5.41 36.74 -51.70
N GLU A 489 -6.46 37.39 -51.21
CA GLU A 489 -7.36 36.87 -50.16
C GLU A 489 -8.04 35.54 -50.53
N LYS A 490 -8.32 35.33 -51.82
CA LYS A 490 -8.93 34.08 -52.31
C LYS A 490 -7.91 32.94 -52.34
N ILE A 491 -6.66 33.24 -52.66
CA ILE A 491 -5.54 32.30 -52.64
C ILE A 491 -5.18 31.92 -51.20
N GLU A 492 -5.14 32.88 -50.28
CA GLU A 492 -4.89 32.64 -48.85
C GLU A 492 -5.93 31.67 -48.26
N LYS A 493 -7.22 31.90 -48.54
CA LYS A 493 -8.30 31.03 -48.06
C LYS A 493 -8.18 29.59 -48.57
N GLU A 494 -7.84 29.39 -49.83
CA GLU A 494 -7.66 28.05 -50.38
C GLU A 494 -6.39 27.36 -49.87
N LEU A 495 -5.26 28.08 -49.75
CA LEU A 495 -4.03 27.53 -49.16
C LEU A 495 -4.22 27.13 -47.70
N LEU A 496 -4.94 27.96 -46.94
CA LEU A 496 -5.27 27.67 -45.54
C LEU A 496 -6.24 26.48 -45.41
N LYS A 497 -7.18 26.34 -46.34
CA LYS A 497 -8.07 25.18 -46.43
C LYS A 497 -7.30 23.90 -46.78
N MET A 498 -6.35 23.96 -47.72
CA MET A 498 -5.47 22.84 -48.06
C MET A 498 -4.59 22.42 -46.88
N LEU A 499 -4.05 23.38 -46.12
CA LEU A 499 -3.30 23.10 -44.90
C LEU A 499 -4.20 22.41 -43.86
N ASN A 500 -5.38 22.97 -43.60
CA ASN A 500 -6.35 22.41 -42.65
C ASN A 500 -6.87 21.01 -43.05
N MET A 501 -6.91 20.66 -44.33
CA MET A 501 -7.25 19.30 -44.78
C MET A 501 -6.18 18.26 -44.43
N LYS A 502 -4.91 18.67 -44.31
CA LYS A 502 -3.81 17.78 -43.91
C LYS A 502 -3.66 17.67 -42.39
N LEU A 503 -4.20 18.63 -41.65
CA LEU A 503 -4.19 18.64 -40.19
C LEU A 503 -5.26 17.72 -39.61
N LYS A 504 -4.84 16.75 -38.79
CA LYS A 504 -5.75 15.79 -38.15
C LYS A 504 -6.16 16.18 -36.73
N ALA A 505 -5.32 16.93 -36.01
CA ALA A 505 -5.48 17.16 -34.56
C ALA A 505 -5.99 18.57 -34.18
N TYR A 506 -5.81 19.57 -35.04
CA TYR A 506 -6.22 20.97 -34.80
C TYR A 506 -6.56 21.64 -36.14
N LYS A 507 -7.45 22.64 -36.11
CA LYS A 507 -7.79 23.48 -37.26
C LYS A 507 -7.37 24.92 -36.96
N ILE A 508 -6.70 25.55 -37.91
CA ILE A 508 -6.36 26.97 -37.82
C ILE A 508 -7.58 27.77 -38.30
N THR A 509 -8.22 28.53 -37.40
CA THR A 509 -9.45 29.29 -37.65
C THR A 509 -9.18 30.67 -38.24
N SER A 510 -8.09 31.34 -37.84
CA SER A 510 -7.67 32.64 -38.39
C SER A 510 -6.15 32.75 -38.46
N LEU A 511 -5.63 33.43 -39.50
CA LEU A 511 -4.22 33.80 -39.61
C LEU A 511 -3.85 34.94 -38.65
N ASP A 512 -4.81 35.81 -38.32
CA ASP A 512 -4.58 36.98 -37.46
C ASP A 512 -4.24 36.59 -36.01
N GLU A 513 -4.78 35.47 -35.52
CA GLU A 513 -4.46 34.92 -34.19
C GLU A 513 -3.01 34.41 -34.09
N ILE A 514 -2.38 34.05 -35.22
CA ILE A 514 -1.01 33.52 -35.26
C ILE A 514 0.01 34.66 -35.30
N ILE A 515 -0.35 35.79 -35.92
CA ILE A 515 0.54 36.95 -36.11
C ILE A 515 0.71 37.76 -34.81
N VAL A 516 -0.31 37.82 -33.95
CA VAL A 516 -0.31 38.62 -32.70
C VAL A 516 0.55 38.02 -31.56
N SER A 517 1.11 36.81 -31.74
CA SER A 517 1.98 36.18 -30.73
C SER A 517 3.44 36.64 -30.74
N ILE A 518 3.80 37.59 -31.63
CA ILE A 518 5.13 38.17 -31.74
C ILE A 518 5.00 39.69 -31.93
N GLU A 519 4.64 40.39 -30.86
CA GLU A 519 5.17 41.72 -30.56
C GLU A 519 5.76 41.71 -29.15
#